data_AF-A0AAW2M9B6-F1
#
_entry.id   AF-A0AAW2M9B6-F1
#
_cell.length_a   1.000
_cell.length_b   1.000
_cell.length_c   1.000
_cell.angle_alpha   90.00
_cell.angle_beta   90.00
_cell.angle_gamma   90.00
#
_symmetry.space_group_name_H-M   'P 1'
#
loop_
_entity.id
_entity.type
_entity.pdbx_description
1 polymer ?
#
loop_
_entity_poly.entity_id
_entity_poly.type
_entity_poly.pdbx_seq_one_letter_code
_entity_poly.pdbx_strand_id
1 'polypeptide(L)'
;MGTIQNKLGGNSKSSMTYTKPYTQRIDNLKMSVAYQLPKFQQFDGKGNPKQHVVHFIETCNNVGTDGDHPVKQFVRSLKGNAFDWYTDLEASSIDSWDNRSKSSSTTFIVPEEQSA
;
A
#
# COMPACT_ATOMS: atom_id res chain seq x y z
N MET A 1 40.02 32.34 7.86
CA MET A 1 38.57 32.50 8.10
C MET A 1 37.91 32.84 6.77
N GLY A 2 36.98 32.02 6.30
CA GLY A 2 36.26 32.22 5.03
C GLY A 2 35.98 30.90 4.31
N THR A 3 34.98 30.16 4.79
CA THR A 3 34.54 28.84 4.30
C THR A 3 33.61 28.96 3.08
N ILE A 4 33.93 28.17 2.05
CA ILE A 4 33.05 27.37 1.16
C ILE A 4 31.99 28.10 0.33
N GLN A 5 32.20 28.10 -1.00
CA GLN A 5 31.10 28.04 -1.98
C GLN A 5 31.26 26.77 -2.82
N ASN A 6 30.47 25.74 -2.50
CA ASN A 6 30.30 24.59 -3.37
C ASN A 6 29.03 24.79 -4.20
N LYS A 7 29.21 25.15 -5.48
CA LYS A 7 28.13 25.13 -6.48
C LYS A 7 27.98 23.70 -6.95
N LEU A 8 26.95 22.99 -6.46
CA LEU A 8 26.52 21.72 -7.05
C LEU A 8 25.40 22.01 -8.06
N GLY A 9 25.80 22.14 -9.31
CA GLY A 9 24.91 21.84 -10.42
C GLY A 9 24.71 20.32 -10.52
N GLY A 10 23.52 19.93 -10.98
CA GLY A 10 23.27 18.60 -11.54
C GLY A 10 22.95 17.52 -10.52
N ASN A 11 21.68 17.44 -10.12
CA ASN A 11 20.97 16.17 -10.19
C ASN A 11 19.50 16.52 -10.30
N SER A 12 18.90 16.31 -11.47
CA SER A 12 17.46 16.10 -11.55
C SER A 12 17.19 14.87 -10.68
N LYS A 13 17.00 15.09 -9.37
CA LYS A 13 16.30 14.15 -8.52
C LYS A 13 14.96 14.05 -9.21
N SER A 14 14.77 13.00 -10.01
CA SER A 14 13.44 12.45 -10.20
C SER A 14 12.95 12.27 -8.77
N SER A 15 12.18 13.25 -8.32
CA SER A 15 11.49 13.14 -7.06
C SER A 15 10.47 12.07 -7.36
N MET A 16 10.85 10.80 -7.21
CA MET A 16 9.92 9.69 -7.11
C MET A 16 9.19 9.93 -5.80
N THR A 17 8.33 10.95 -5.79
CA THR A 17 7.39 11.16 -4.72
C THR A 17 6.45 9.98 -4.83
N TYR A 18 6.69 8.96 -4.01
CA TYR A 18 5.70 7.94 -3.77
C TYR A 18 4.39 8.66 -3.45
N THR A 19 3.45 8.57 -4.37
CA THR A 19 2.17 9.23 -4.24
C THR A 19 1.22 8.18 -3.72
N LYS A 20 0.57 8.49 -2.60
CA LYS A 20 -0.34 7.54 -1.96
C LYS A 20 -1.47 7.23 -2.94
N PRO A 21 -1.77 5.94 -3.19
CA PRO A 21 -2.83 5.56 -4.13
C PRO A 21 -4.22 5.81 -3.56
N TYR A 22 -4.34 6.18 -2.28
CA TYR A 22 -5.60 6.48 -1.61
C TYR A 22 -5.86 7.98 -1.46
N THR A 23 -7.14 8.34 -1.38
CA THR A 23 -7.58 9.73 -1.27
C THR A 23 -7.17 10.38 0.05
N GLN A 24 -7.15 11.72 0.07
CA GLN A 24 -6.84 12.49 1.28
C GLN A 24 -7.81 12.19 2.45
N ARG A 25 -9.04 11.76 2.15
CA ARG A 25 -10.00 11.29 3.16
C ARG A 25 -9.41 10.13 3.97
N ILE A 26 -8.82 9.15 3.30
CA ILE A 26 -8.14 8.01 3.92
C ILE A 26 -6.87 8.48 4.63
N ASP A 27 -6.11 9.40 4.03
CA ASP A 27 -4.89 9.89 4.67
C ASP A 27 -5.16 10.60 6.00
N ASN A 28 -6.27 11.33 6.09
CA ASN A 28 -6.71 12.04 7.28
C ASN A 28 -7.29 11.14 8.39
N LEU A 29 -7.52 9.84 8.11
CA LEU A 29 -7.97 8.90 9.14
C LEU A 29 -6.89 8.77 10.23
N LYS A 30 -7.24 9.19 11.45
CA LYS A 30 -6.38 9.06 12.63
C LYS A 30 -6.54 7.67 13.22
N MET A 31 -5.47 6.90 13.22
CA MET A 31 -5.39 5.69 14.03
C MET A 31 -5.31 6.09 15.51
N SER A 32 -5.93 5.29 16.38
CA SER A 32 -5.90 5.54 17.82
C SER A 32 -4.46 5.53 18.34
N VAL A 33 -4.18 6.32 19.39
CA VAL A 33 -2.83 6.38 19.99
C VAL A 33 -2.43 5.03 20.62
N ALA A 34 -3.42 4.24 21.04
CA ALA A 34 -3.23 2.89 21.55
C ALA A 34 -3.17 1.82 20.45
N TYR A 35 -3.16 2.20 19.16
CA TYR A 35 -3.10 1.27 18.05
C TYR A 35 -1.79 0.48 18.08
N GLN A 36 -1.91 -0.80 18.41
CA GLN A 36 -0.80 -1.72 18.25
C GLN A 36 -0.72 -2.15 16.80
N LEU A 37 0.42 -1.90 16.18
CA LEU A 37 0.61 -2.28 14.81
C LEU A 37 0.47 -3.81 14.65
N PRO A 38 -0.50 -4.31 13.85
CA PRO A 38 -0.64 -5.73 13.61
C PRO A 38 0.55 -6.27 12.82
N LYS A 39 0.93 -7.50 13.12
CA LYS A 39 1.86 -8.26 12.28
C LYS A 39 1.07 -8.94 11.18
N PHE A 40 1.30 -8.53 9.94
CA PHE A 40 0.67 -9.14 8.78
C PHE A 40 1.54 -10.24 8.22
N GLN A 41 0.92 -11.33 7.77
CA GLN A 41 1.54 -12.21 6.80
C GLN A 41 1.70 -11.44 5.49
N GLN A 42 2.91 -11.43 4.94
CA GLN A 42 3.17 -10.77 3.67
C GLN A 42 2.78 -11.66 2.49
N PHE A 43 2.08 -11.08 1.53
CA PHE A 43 1.63 -11.70 0.29
C PHE A 43 2.44 -11.16 -0.88
N ASP A 44 3.06 -12.06 -1.65
CA ASP A 44 3.84 -11.73 -2.85
C ASP A 44 3.02 -11.71 -4.13
N GLY A 45 1.72 -12.01 -4.06
CA GLY A 45 0.88 -12.21 -5.23
C GLY A 45 0.69 -13.68 -5.59
N LYS A 46 1.40 -14.61 -4.94
CA LYS A 46 1.30 -16.06 -5.20
C LYS A 46 0.39 -16.74 -4.18
N GLY A 47 -0.49 -17.63 -4.67
CA GLY A 47 -1.48 -18.32 -3.84
C GLY A 47 -2.88 -17.71 -3.95
N ASN A 48 -3.72 -17.87 -2.93
CA ASN A 48 -5.12 -17.46 -2.97
C ASN A 48 -5.32 -16.02 -2.44
N PRO A 49 -5.61 -15.02 -3.30
CA PRO A 49 -5.76 -13.64 -2.87
C PRO A 49 -6.97 -13.41 -1.97
N LYS A 50 -8.04 -14.22 -2.12
CA LYS A 50 -9.23 -14.11 -1.26
C LYS A 50 -8.91 -14.51 0.18
N GLN A 51 -8.14 -15.57 0.37
CA GLN A 51 -7.69 -15.98 1.70
C GLN A 51 -6.81 -14.91 2.36
N HIS A 52 -5.90 -14.30 1.58
CA HIS A 52 -5.10 -13.18 2.06
C HIS A 52 -5.97 -12.01 2.54
N VAL A 53 -6.95 -11.58 1.73
CA VAL A 53 -7.85 -10.47 2.09
C VAL A 53 -8.66 -10.79 3.36
N VAL A 54 -9.18 -12.02 3.49
CA VAL A 54 -9.93 -12.44 4.69
C VAL A 54 -9.02 -12.40 5.92
N HIS A 55 -7.82 -12.97 5.85
CA HIS A 55 -6.88 -12.98 6.98
C HIS A 55 -6.42 -11.57 7.36
N PHE A 56 -6.19 -10.71 6.37
CA PHE A 56 -5.86 -9.31 6.57
C PHE A 56 -6.98 -8.56 7.31
N ILE A 57 -8.24 -8.78 6.94
CA ILE A 57 -9.40 -8.13 7.58
C ILE A 57 -9.59 -8.61 9.01
N GLU A 58 -9.51 -9.91 9.27
CA GLU A 58 -9.57 -10.46 10.62
C GLU A 58 -8.47 -9.89 11.52
N THR A 59 -7.26 -9.72 10.98
CA THR A 59 -6.14 -9.09 11.69
C THR A 59 -6.42 -7.62 12.01
N CYS A 60 -7.06 -6.88 11.11
CA CYS A 60 -7.46 -5.48 11.31
C CYS A 60 -8.58 -5.34 12.35
N ASN A 61 -9.61 -6.19 12.28
CA ASN A 61 -10.74 -6.19 13.21
C ASN A 61 -10.30 -6.40 14.66
N ASN A 62 -9.31 -7.28 14.89
CA ASN A 62 -8.75 -7.52 16.23
C ASN A 62 -8.09 -6.28 16.87
N VAL A 63 -7.73 -5.27 16.07
CA VAL A 63 -7.10 -4.03 16.55
C VAL A 63 -8.07 -2.84 16.50
N GLY A 64 -9.36 -3.09 16.28
CA GLY A 64 -10.41 -2.08 16.31
C GLY A 64 -10.33 -1.06 15.18
N THR A 65 -9.88 -1.48 13.99
CA THR A 65 -9.85 -0.60 12.81
C THR A 65 -11.13 -0.76 12.00
N ASP A 66 -12.08 0.14 12.19
CA ASP A 66 -13.33 0.18 11.42
C ASP A 66 -13.21 1.04 10.14
N GLY A 67 -14.05 0.81 9.15
CA GLY A 67 -14.16 1.64 7.94
C GLY A 67 -12.95 1.52 6.99
N ASP A 68 -12.42 2.65 6.52
CA ASP A 68 -11.38 2.71 5.49
C ASP A 68 -9.92 2.61 6.03
N HIS A 69 -9.76 2.42 7.34
CA HIS A 69 -8.45 2.22 7.97
C HIS A 69 -7.61 1.07 7.39
N PRO A 70 -8.20 -0.08 7.00
CA PRO A 70 -7.43 -1.18 6.43
C PRO A 70 -6.69 -0.79 5.14
N VAL A 71 -7.17 0.20 4.37
CA VAL A 71 -6.49 0.70 3.16
C VAL A 71 -5.06 1.18 3.47
N LYS A 72 -4.86 1.84 4.62
CA LYS A 72 -3.55 2.37 5.04
C LYS A 72 -2.58 1.26 5.45
N GLN A 73 -3.12 0.15 5.94
CA GLN A 73 -2.33 -0.99 6.43
C GLN A 73 -2.06 -2.02 5.32
N PHE A 74 -2.87 -2.03 4.26
CA PHE A 74 -2.85 -3.04 3.23
C PHE A 74 -1.47 -3.20 2.58
N VAL A 75 -0.79 -2.09 2.26
CA VAL A 75 0.56 -2.08 1.67
C VAL A 75 1.58 -2.87 2.49
N ARG A 76 1.38 -2.95 3.81
CA ARG A 76 2.28 -3.63 4.74
C ARG A 76 2.11 -5.14 4.72
N SER A 77 0.96 -5.61 4.23
CA SER A 77 0.67 -7.01 3.99
C SER A 77 1.19 -7.49 2.63
N LEU A 78 1.85 -6.62 1.84
CA LEU A 78 2.35 -6.94 0.51
C LEU A 78 3.88 -7.02 0.52
N LYS A 79 4.42 -7.82 -0.39
CA LYS A 79 5.85 -7.89 -0.74
C LYS A 79 5.98 -8.23 -2.24
N GLY A 80 7.19 -8.11 -2.79
CA GLY A 80 7.48 -8.51 -4.18
C GLY A 80 6.51 -7.89 -5.20
N ASN A 81 6.10 -8.68 -6.19
CA ASN A 81 5.24 -8.23 -7.28
C ASN A 81 3.93 -7.59 -6.82
N ALA A 82 3.32 -8.09 -5.74
CA ALA A 82 2.10 -7.49 -5.18
C ALA A 82 2.34 -6.09 -4.61
N PHE A 83 3.53 -5.84 -4.05
CA PHE A 83 3.92 -4.52 -3.56
C PHE A 83 4.21 -3.57 -4.72
N ASP A 84 4.94 -4.02 -5.74
CA ASP A 84 5.23 -3.23 -6.94
C ASP A 84 3.93 -2.79 -7.64
N TRP A 85 3.01 -3.73 -7.82
CA TRP A 85 1.67 -3.44 -8.34
C TRP A 85 0.93 -2.37 -7.52
N TYR A 86 1.06 -2.39 -6.18
CA TYR A 86 0.41 -1.39 -5.32
C TYR A 86 1.05 0.00 -5.46
N THR A 87 2.37 0.06 -5.67
CA THR A 87 3.08 1.33 -5.87
C THR A 87 2.86 1.93 -7.25
N ASP A 88 2.49 1.12 -8.24
CA ASP A 88 2.15 1.55 -9.59
C ASP A 88 0.69 2.01 -9.75
N LEU A 89 -0.13 1.90 -8.70
CA LEU A 89 -1.49 2.42 -8.71
C LEU A 89 -1.54 3.93 -8.90
N GLU A 90 -2.54 4.39 -9.65
CA GLU A 90 -2.78 5.83 -9.82
C GLU A 90 -3.07 6.48 -8.45
N ALA A 91 -2.49 7.67 -8.27
CA ALA A 91 -2.71 8.48 -7.09
C ALA A 91 -4.21 8.72 -6.83
N SER A 92 -4.65 8.60 -5.58
CA SER A 92 -6.06 8.81 -5.20
C SER A 92 -7.08 7.89 -5.89
N SER A 93 -6.67 6.81 -6.54
CA SER A 93 -7.57 5.82 -7.14
C SER A 93 -8.36 4.98 -6.11
N ILE A 94 -7.86 4.88 -4.88
CA ILE A 94 -8.50 4.16 -3.79
C ILE A 94 -9.26 5.15 -2.90
N ASP A 95 -10.58 5.19 -3.06
CA ASP A 95 -11.44 6.02 -2.19
C ASP A 95 -11.99 5.25 -0.98
N SER A 96 -12.13 3.93 -1.05
CA SER A 96 -12.62 3.12 0.08
C SER A 96 -12.01 1.72 0.13
N TRP A 97 -12.11 1.08 1.29
CA TRP A 97 -11.71 -0.32 1.45
C TRP A 97 -12.50 -1.26 0.52
N ASP A 98 -13.80 -1.01 0.35
CA ASP A 98 -14.67 -1.80 -0.51
C ASP A 98 -14.24 -1.75 -1.99
N ASN A 99 -13.80 -0.58 -2.48
CA ASN A 99 -13.22 -0.45 -3.82
C ASN A 99 -11.93 -1.31 -3.96
N ARG A 100 -11.12 -1.37 -2.89
CA ARG A 100 -9.87 -2.14 -2.90
C ARG A 100 -10.10 -3.64 -2.75
N SER A 101 -11.01 -4.09 -1.89
CA SER A 101 -11.28 -5.51 -1.64
C SER A 101 -11.91 -6.20 -2.86
N LYS A 102 -12.78 -5.48 -3.57
CA LYS A 102 -13.37 -5.93 -4.85
C LYS A 102 -12.31 -6.08 -5.94
N SER A 103 -11.47 -5.06 -6.14
CA SER A 103 -10.39 -5.12 -7.14
C SER A 103 -9.33 -6.16 -6.81
N SER A 104 -9.06 -6.43 -5.53
CA SER A 104 -8.15 -7.48 -5.08
C SER A 104 -8.53 -8.86 -5.61
N SER A 105 -9.81 -9.22 -5.54
CA SER A 105 -10.28 -10.55 -6.00
C SER A 105 -10.12 -10.77 -7.51
N THR A 106 -10.01 -9.68 -8.29
CA THR A 106 -9.96 -9.72 -9.76
C THR A 106 -8.58 -9.34 -10.33
N THR A 107 -7.77 -8.58 -9.59
CA THR A 107 -6.54 -7.93 -10.10
C THR A 107 -5.25 -8.51 -9.50
N PHE A 108 -5.33 -9.33 -8.45
CA PHE A 108 -4.14 -9.99 -7.89
C PHE A 108 -3.53 -11.08 -8.79
N ILE A 109 -4.14 -11.33 -9.94
CA ILE A 109 -3.51 -12.11 -11.00
C ILE A 109 -2.44 -11.22 -11.62
N VAL A 110 -1.24 -11.33 -11.07
CA VAL A 110 -0.01 -10.94 -11.75
C VAL A 110 -0.10 -11.53 -13.16
N PRO A 111 0.20 -10.78 -14.23
CA PRO A 111 0.42 -11.37 -15.55
C PRO A 111 1.75 -12.14 -15.53
N GLU A 112 1.84 -13.19 -14.72
CA GLU A 112 2.90 -14.18 -14.79
C GLU A 112 2.33 -15.33 -15.64
N GLU A 113 2.71 -15.31 -16.93
CA GLU A 113 2.73 -16.46 -17.82
C GLU A 113 1.40 -16.91 -18.47
N GLN A 114 0.95 -16.18 -19.49
CA GLN A 114 0.50 -16.83 -20.72
C GLN A 114 1.75 -16.98 -21.62
N SER A 115 2.68 -17.84 -21.23
CA SER A 115 3.78 -18.28 -22.10
C SER A 115 3.47 -19.68 -22.60
N ALA A 116 3.60 -19.81 -23.92
CA ALA A 116 3.38 -20.98 -24.77
C ALA A 116 1.93 -21.27 -25.19
#